data_AF-A0A383D1L1-F1
#
_entry.id   AF-A0A383D1L1-F1
#
_cell.length_a   1.000
_cell.length_b   1.000
_cell.length_c   1.000
_cell.angle_alpha   90.00
_cell.angle_beta   90.00
_cell.angle_gamma   90.00
#
_symmetry.space_group_name_H-M   'P 1'
#
loop_
_entity.id
_entity.type
_entity.pdbx_description
1 polymer ?
#
loop_
_entity_poly.entity_id
_entity_poly.type
_entity_poly.pdbx_seq_one_letter_code
_entity_poly.pdbx_strand_id
1 'polypeptide(L)'
;FATSENQWGRYIHSHIPDWAVPSKNGPAMQWFFDGLPPGERIPWEVWIVPLFWWLSLIAVVVFVAFCIIAILRRQWVEHEKLLFPLVELPLAMVEGADRTQRWPAFMRGRLFWYGFFVPLGLVLWNSIHYFVPFVPQIPLGGWGIDKITSISFAQGFPGFLVNVYPPIIGFSYLMSLDILFSFWFFHVLALIQAGLYARLGYSLGASENYSSEYDASMGWQSMGAFVAMVLWGLWVAR
;
A
#
# COMPACT_ATOMS: atom_id res chain seq x y z
N PHE A 1 20.27 -12.40 13.30
CA PHE A 1 18.85 -12.77 13.43
C PHE A 1 18.54 -14.26 13.16
N ALA A 2 19.52 -15.16 13.00
CA ALA A 2 19.25 -16.60 13.06
C ALA A 2 19.26 -17.04 14.53
N THR A 3 18.10 -17.43 15.08
CA THR A 3 17.99 -17.95 16.44
C THR A 3 17.76 -19.46 16.41
N SER A 4 17.93 -20.12 17.56
CA SER A 4 17.65 -21.56 17.71
C SER A 4 16.21 -21.92 17.36
N GLU A 5 15.28 -21.01 17.61
CA GLU A 5 13.84 -21.22 17.46
C GLU A 5 13.42 -21.16 15.98
N ASN A 6 13.95 -20.21 15.21
CA ASN A 6 13.58 -20.06 13.79
C ASN A 6 14.37 -21.00 12.86
N GLN A 7 15.52 -21.50 13.31
CA GLN A 7 16.39 -22.43 12.56
C GLN A 7 16.78 -21.93 11.15
N TRP A 8 16.69 -20.61 10.89
CA TRP A 8 16.98 -20.03 9.58
C TRP A 8 18.43 -20.24 9.14
N GLY A 9 19.36 -20.23 10.11
CA GLY A 9 20.76 -20.55 9.87
C GLY A 9 20.97 -21.96 9.31
N ARG A 10 20.11 -22.92 9.69
CA ARG A 10 20.20 -24.32 9.26
C ARG A 10 19.55 -24.58 7.90
N TYR A 11 18.38 -23.99 7.65
CA TYR A 11 17.57 -24.34 6.48
C TYR A 11 17.53 -23.30 5.37
N ILE A 12 17.90 -22.05 5.64
CA ILE A 12 17.71 -20.95 4.68
C ILE A 12 19.05 -20.36 4.26
N HIS A 13 19.93 -20.04 5.22
CA HIS A 13 21.14 -19.28 4.94
C HIS A 13 22.08 -19.94 3.93
N SER A 14 22.15 -21.28 3.88
CA SER A 14 22.95 -22.03 2.91
C SER A 14 22.43 -21.91 1.46
N HIS A 15 21.14 -21.61 1.28
CA HIS A 15 20.49 -21.56 -0.03
C HIS A 15 20.37 -20.15 -0.60
N ILE A 16 20.68 -19.12 0.19
CA ILE A 16 20.69 -17.74 -0.29
C ILE A 16 22.00 -17.51 -1.06
N PRO A 17 21.95 -17.13 -2.35
CA PRO A 17 23.14 -16.83 -3.12
C PRO A 17 23.82 -15.56 -2.62
N ASP A 18 25.15 -15.55 -2.63
CA ASP A 18 25.95 -14.47 -2.03
C ASP A 18 25.89 -13.15 -2.82
N TRP A 19 25.42 -13.17 -4.07
CA TRP A 19 25.19 -11.95 -4.85
C TRP A 19 23.88 -11.25 -4.50
N ALA A 20 22.92 -11.93 -3.86
CA ALA A 20 21.57 -11.39 -3.61
C ALA A 20 21.47 -10.61 -2.30
N VAL A 21 22.37 -10.89 -1.35
CA VAL A 21 22.38 -10.28 -0.02
C VAL A 21 23.80 -9.93 0.40
N PRO A 22 24.01 -8.92 1.27
CA PRO A 22 25.30 -8.65 1.89
C PRO A 22 25.90 -9.91 2.55
N SER A 23 27.22 -10.03 2.52
CA SER A 23 27.95 -11.19 3.05
C SER A 23 27.52 -11.57 4.47
N LYS A 24 27.28 -12.87 4.68
CA LYS A 24 26.80 -13.47 5.94
C LYS A 24 27.83 -13.43 7.07
N ASN A 25 29.11 -13.26 6.72
CA ASN A 25 30.23 -13.40 7.65
C ASN A 25 30.76 -12.05 8.18
N GLY A 26 30.04 -10.95 7.96
CA GLY A 26 30.45 -9.60 8.35
C GLY A 26 29.41 -8.87 9.20
N PRO A 27 29.82 -7.80 9.92
CA PRO A 27 28.92 -7.03 10.76
C PRO A 27 28.00 -6.11 9.95
N ALA A 28 28.13 -6.03 8.62
CA ALA A 28 27.38 -5.13 7.76
C ALA A 28 25.85 -5.23 7.93
N MET A 29 25.32 -6.45 8.04
CA MET A 29 23.89 -6.65 8.27
C MET A 29 23.49 -6.27 9.70
N GLN A 30 24.37 -6.48 10.68
CA GLN A 30 24.12 -6.06 12.06
C GLN A 30 24.13 -4.54 12.18
N TRP A 31 25.13 -3.86 11.60
CA TRP A 31 25.23 -2.40 11.57
C TRP A 31 24.06 -1.73 10.84
N PHE A 32 23.45 -2.41 9.87
CA PHE A 32 22.24 -1.91 9.21
C PHE A 32 21.04 -1.82 10.17
N PHE A 33 20.90 -2.77 11.10
CA PHE A 33 19.80 -2.80 12.06
C PHE A 33 20.11 -2.07 13.37
N ASP A 34 21.31 -2.30 13.92
CA ASP A 34 21.72 -1.77 15.23
C ASP A 34 22.28 -0.34 15.13
N GLY A 35 22.57 0.12 13.92
CA GLY A 35 23.23 1.40 13.65
C GLY A 35 24.75 1.25 13.47
N LEU A 36 25.34 2.20 12.74
CA LEU A 36 26.77 2.22 12.46
C LEU A 36 27.56 2.66 13.71
N PRO A 37 28.65 1.95 14.09
CA PRO A 37 29.49 2.38 15.20
C PRO A 37 30.09 3.78 14.99
N PRO A 38 30.31 4.56 16.06
CA PRO A 38 30.90 5.89 15.95
C PRO A 38 32.28 5.85 15.29
N GLY A 39 32.47 6.64 14.22
CA GLY A 39 33.74 6.75 13.50
C GLY A 39 33.96 5.74 12.38
N GLU A 40 33.07 4.76 12.22
CA GLU A 40 33.12 3.83 11.09
C GLU A 40 32.51 4.43 9.82
N ARG A 41 32.95 3.92 8.66
CA ARG A 41 32.37 4.28 7.35
C ARG A 41 31.39 3.21 6.89
N ILE A 42 30.39 3.62 6.12
CA ILE A 42 29.43 2.68 5.53
C ILE A 42 30.20 1.72 4.59
N PRO A 43 30.13 0.38 4.81
CA PRO A 43 30.87 -0.60 4.02
C PRO A 43 30.19 -0.87 2.67
N TRP A 44 30.23 0.11 1.77
CA TRP A 44 29.55 0.07 0.46
C TRP A 44 29.93 -1.13 -0.41
N GLU A 45 31.15 -1.62 -0.28
CA GLU A 45 31.67 -2.79 -1.00
C GLU A 45 30.80 -4.05 -0.84
N VAL A 46 30.17 -4.23 0.33
CA VAL A 46 29.30 -5.39 0.61
C VAL A 46 27.91 -5.19 0.01
N TRP A 47 27.50 -3.95 -0.28
CA TRP A 47 26.17 -3.59 -0.76
C TRP A 47 26.08 -3.41 -2.28
N ILE A 48 27.17 -2.99 -2.94
CA ILE A 48 27.16 -2.67 -4.37
C ILE A 48 26.65 -3.83 -5.22
N VAL A 49 27.12 -5.06 -4.95
CA VAL A 49 26.73 -6.24 -5.76
C VAL A 49 25.24 -6.58 -5.57
N PRO A 50 24.71 -6.74 -4.34
CA PRO A 50 23.27 -6.93 -4.14
C PRO A 50 22.44 -5.79 -4.73
N LEU A 51 22.81 -4.53 -4.47
CA LEU A 51 22.05 -3.38 -4.96
C LEU A 51 22.01 -3.33 -6.49
N PHE A 52 23.12 -3.63 -7.16
CA PHE A 52 23.15 -3.67 -8.62
C PHE A 52 22.13 -4.68 -9.18
N TRP A 53 22.08 -5.89 -8.65
CA TRP A 53 21.15 -6.92 -9.12
C TRP A 53 19.70 -6.59 -8.80
N TRP A 54 19.40 -6.12 -7.59
CA TRP A 54 18.06 -5.70 -7.21
C TRP A 54 17.57 -4.49 -8.03
N LEU A 55 18.41 -3.47 -8.22
CA LEU A 55 18.07 -2.32 -9.04
C LEU A 55 17.93 -2.68 -10.51
N SER A 56 18.76 -3.60 -11.04
CA SER A 56 18.61 -4.10 -12.40
C SER A 56 17.29 -4.84 -12.59
N LEU A 57 16.89 -5.69 -11.64
CA LEU A 57 15.60 -6.38 -11.67
C LEU A 57 14.46 -5.36 -11.66
N ILE A 58 14.49 -4.38 -10.75
CA ILE A 58 13.50 -3.31 -10.67
C ILE A 58 13.44 -2.54 -11.98
N ALA A 59 14.59 -2.19 -12.58
CA ALA A 59 14.65 -1.47 -13.85
C ALA A 59 14.00 -2.27 -14.98
N VAL A 60 14.24 -3.59 -15.06
CA VAL A 60 13.60 -4.46 -16.05
C VAL A 60 12.09 -4.53 -15.83
N VAL A 61 11.64 -4.72 -14.59
CA VAL A 61 10.20 -4.76 -14.28
C VAL A 61 9.52 -3.45 -14.67
N VAL A 62 10.13 -2.31 -14.32
CA VAL A 62 9.64 -0.98 -14.67
C VAL A 62 9.64 -0.80 -16.20
N PHE A 63 10.68 -1.23 -16.89
CA PHE A 63 10.75 -1.17 -18.35
C PHE A 63 9.66 -2.01 -19.02
N VAL A 64 9.43 -3.24 -18.57
CA VAL A 64 8.35 -4.09 -19.06
C VAL A 64 6.99 -3.46 -18.80
N ALA A 65 6.77 -2.90 -17.60
CA ALA A 65 5.54 -2.16 -17.29
C ALA A 65 5.35 -0.95 -18.24
N PHE A 66 6.42 -0.21 -18.54
CA PHE A 66 6.37 0.87 -19.55
C PHE A 66 6.02 0.36 -20.95
N CYS A 67 6.58 -0.77 -21.38
CA CYS A 67 6.22 -1.39 -22.65
C CYS A 67 4.74 -1.78 -22.71
N ILE A 68 4.22 -2.39 -21.64
CA ILE A 68 2.80 -2.75 -21.52
C ILE A 68 1.93 -1.51 -21.62
N ILE A 69 2.24 -0.46 -20.85
CA ILE A 69 1.52 0.82 -20.92
C ILE A 69 1.59 1.39 -22.34
N ALA A 70 2.75 1.39 -23.00
CA ALA A 70 2.89 1.94 -24.35
C ALA A 70 2.02 1.19 -25.38
N ILE A 71 1.93 -0.14 -25.29
CA ILE A 71 1.11 -0.98 -26.18
C ILE A 71 -0.39 -0.79 -25.87
N LEU A 72 -0.78 -0.89 -24.60
CA LEU A 72 -2.19 -0.87 -24.18
C LEU A 72 -2.77 0.54 -24.03
N ARG A 73 -1.93 1.59 -24.01
CA ARG A 73 -2.35 2.99 -23.86
C ARG A 73 -3.49 3.34 -24.82
N ARG A 74 -3.40 2.93 -26.08
CA ARG A 74 -4.42 3.26 -27.08
C ARG A 74 -5.76 2.61 -26.73
N GLN A 75 -5.76 1.35 -26.32
CA GLN A 75 -6.96 0.64 -25.89
C GLN A 75 -7.60 1.30 -24.66
N TRP A 76 -6.78 1.58 -23.64
CA TRP A 76 -7.27 2.15 -22.38
C TRP A 76 -7.82 3.57 -22.54
N VAL A 77 -7.20 4.39 -23.39
CA VAL A 77 -7.62 5.79 -23.60
C VAL A 77 -8.82 5.87 -24.53
N GLU A 78 -8.81 5.15 -25.65
CA GLU A 78 -9.84 5.28 -26.70
C GLU A 78 -11.10 4.45 -26.38
N HIS A 79 -10.95 3.24 -25.84
CA HIS A 79 -12.06 2.30 -25.64
C HIS A 79 -12.52 2.24 -24.19
N GLU A 80 -11.59 2.18 -23.22
CA GLU A 80 -11.95 2.05 -21.79
C GLU A 80 -12.12 3.39 -21.07
N LYS A 81 -11.73 4.51 -21.70
CA LYS A 81 -11.79 5.88 -21.15
C LYS A 81 -11.35 5.93 -19.68
N LEU A 82 -10.21 5.31 -19.39
CA LEU A 82 -9.70 5.25 -18.03
C LEU A 82 -9.60 6.67 -17.47
N LEU A 83 -10.41 6.98 -16.46
CA LEU A 83 -10.32 8.26 -15.77
C LEU A 83 -8.95 8.32 -15.10
N PHE A 84 -8.25 9.44 -15.26
CA PHE A 84 -6.97 9.69 -14.60
C PHE A 84 -7.20 10.66 -13.43
N PRO A 85 -7.78 10.20 -12.30
CA PRO A 85 -8.16 11.08 -11.19
C PRO A 85 -6.95 11.84 -10.61
N LEU A 86 -5.75 11.28 -10.71
CA LEU A 86 -4.50 11.95 -10.30
C LEU A 86 -4.11 13.14 -11.20
N VAL A 87 -4.61 13.20 -12.44
CA VAL A 87 -4.35 14.29 -13.40
C VAL A 87 -5.35 15.43 -13.24
N GLU A 88 -6.53 15.16 -12.67
CA GLU A 88 -7.54 16.20 -12.42
C GLU A 88 -7.04 17.30 -11.49
N LEU A 89 -6.28 16.96 -10.45
CA LEU A 89 -5.73 17.94 -9.52
C LEU A 89 -4.72 18.89 -10.20
N PRO A 90 -3.65 18.41 -10.90
CA PRO A 90 -2.78 19.27 -11.69
C PRO A 90 -3.52 20.12 -12.72
N LEU A 91 -4.53 19.57 -13.40
CA LEU A 91 -5.34 20.33 -14.36
C LEU A 91 -6.12 21.45 -13.67
N ALA A 92 -6.77 21.17 -12.54
CA ALA A 92 -7.46 22.18 -11.74
C ALA A 92 -6.52 23.26 -11.16
N MET A 93 -5.23 22.94 -10.97
CA MET A 93 -4.21 23.91 -10.54
C MET A 93 -3.79 24.86 -11.67
N VAL A 94 -3.77 24.39 -12.92
CA VAL A 94 -3.40 25.18 -14.11
C VAL A 94 -4.62 25.89 -14.71
N GLU A 95 -5.83 25.47 -14.39
CA GLU A 95 -7.07 26.09 -14.85
C GLU A 95 -7.14 27.57 -14.42
N GLY A 96 -7.08 28.46 -15.41
CA GLY A 96 -7.07 29.91 -15.19
C GLY A 96 -5.71 30.52 -14.83
N ALA A 97 -4.60 29.80 -15.08
CA ALA A 97 -3.23 30.30 -14.93
C ALA A 97 -2.90 31.51 -15.82
N ASP A 98 -3.70 31.76 -16.87
CA ASP A 98 -3.60 32.97 -17.71
C ASP A 98 -4.03 34.25 -16.97
N ARG A 99 -4.67 34.13 -15.80
CA ARG A 99 -5.04 35.26 -14.95
C ARG A 99 -3.87 35.62 -14.05
N THR A 100 -3.68 36.91 -13.75
CA THR A 100 -2.62 37.48 -12.88
C THR A 100 -2.69 37.02 -11.41
N GLN A 101 -3.44 35.96 -11.10
CA GLN A 101 -3.74 35.51 -9.75
C GLN A 101 -2.80 34.37 -9.34
N ARG A 102 -2.23 34.49 -8.13
CA ARG A 102 -1.20 33.59 -7.59
C ARG A 102 -1.72 32.21 -7.17
N TRP A 103 -3.04 32.03 -7.03
CA TRP A 103 -3.65 30.80 -6.48
C TRP A 103 -4.73 30.22 -7.41
N PRO A 104 -4.80 28.87 -7.54
CA PRO A 104 -5.87 28.17 -8.24
C PRO A 104 -7.26 28.54 -7.71
N ALA A 105 -8.29 28.45 -8.56
CA ALA A 105 -9.66 28.85 -8.19
C ALA A 105 -10.19 28.08 -6.97
N PHE A 106 -9.93 26.77 -6.89
CA PHE A 106 -10.40 25.93 -5.78
C PHE A 106 -9.76 26.25 -4.42
N MET A 107 -8.53 26.80 -4.41
CA MET A 107 -7.82 27.18 -3.17
C MET A 107 -8.27 28.54 -2.59
N ARG A 108 -9.15 29.27 -3.28
CA ARG A 108 -9.62 30.59 -2.84
C ARG A 108 -10.74 30.50 -1.81
N GLY A 109 -11.45 29.37 -1.78
CA GLY A 109 -12.52 29.13 -0.82
C GLY A 109 -11.99 28.86 0.59
N ARG A 110 -12.67 29.38 1.60
CA ARG A 110 -12.39 29.06 3.02
C ARG A 110 -12.51 27.56 3.31
N LEU A 111 -13.41 26.87 2.60
CA LEU A 111 -13.66 25.44 2.76
C LEU A 111 -12.43 24.59 2.44
N PHE A 112 -11.66 24.97 1.41
CA PHE A 112 -10.40 24.30 1.06
C PHE A 112 -9.41 24.36 2.22
N TRP A 113 -9.22 25.54 2.81
CA TRP A 113 -8.28 25.73 3.91
C TRP A 113 -8.73 25.02 5.19
N TYR A 114 -10.03 24.96 5.48
CA TYR A 114 -10.53 24.10 6.57
C TYR A 114 -10.24 22.62 6.29
N GLY A 115 -10.51 22.15 5.06
CA GLY A 115 -10.20 20.79 4.63
C GLY A 115 -8.71 20.45 4.63
N PHE A 116 -7.82 21.44 4.53
CA PHE A 116 -6.37 21.26 4.61
C PHE A 116 -5.85 21.32 6.05
N PHE A 117 -6.19 22.38 6.80
CA PHE A 117 -5.60 22.61 8.12
C PHE A 117 -6.13 21.70 9.21
N VAL A 118 -7.39 21.24 9.11
CA VAL A 118 -7.95 20.28 10.08
C VAL A 118 -7.17 18.96 10.08
N PRO A 119 -7.05 18.23 8.95
CA PRO A 119 -6.28 16.98 8.95
C PRO A 119 -4.78 17.20 9.15
N LEU A 120 -4.21 18.31 8.66
CA LEU A 120 -2.82 18.65 8.93
C LEU A 120 -2.55 18.81 10.43
N GLY A 121 -3.39 19.58 11.14
CA GLY A 121 -3.25 19.78 12.57
C GLY A 121 -3.39 18.46 13.35
N LEU A 122 -4.34 17.61 12.95
CA LEU A 122 -4.55 16.29 13.53
C LEU A 122 -3.33 15.36 13.35
N VAL A 123 -2.74 15.31 12.16
CA VAL A 123 -1.54 14.50 11.88
C VAL A 123 -0.32 15.05 12.62
N LEU A 124 -0.13 16.37 12.65
CA LEU A 124 0.97 17.00 13.38
C LEU A 124 0.86 16.75 14.88
N TRP A 125 -0.35 16.82 15.44
CA TRP A 125 -0.60 16.50 16.85
C TRP A 125 -0.22 15.06 17.18
N ASN A 126 -0.66 14.10 16.37
CA ASN A 126 -0.30 12.69 16.56
C ASN A 126 1.19 12.42 16.32
N SER A 127 1.83 13.18 15.44
CA SER A 127 3.29 13.12 15.25
C SER A 127 4.03 13.59 16.51
N ILE A 128 3.54 14.63 17.18
CA ILE A 128 4.10 15.07 18.47
C ILE A 128 3.91 13.98 19.54
N HIS A 129 2.74 13.34 19.62
CA HIS A 129 2.53 12.20 20.53
C HIS A 129 3.55 11.07 20.32
N TYR A 130 3.86 10.73 19.06
CA TYR A 130 4.84 9.70 18.74
C TYR A 130 6.23 9.99 19.34
N PHE A 131 6.71 11.23 19.28
CA PHE A 131 7.99 11.62 19.86
C PHE A 131 7.91 11.94 21.37
N VAL A 132 6.75 12.36 21.85
CA VAL A 132 6.49 12.75 23.24
C VAL A 132 5.22 12.04 23.74
N PRO A 133 5.35 10.80 24.25
CA PRO A 133 4.20 9.96 24.62
C PRO A 133 3.28 10.54 25.71
N PHE A 134 3.72 11.59 26.42
CA PHE A 134 2.92 12.32 27.41
C PHE A 134 1.75 13.12 26.79
N VAL A 135 1.88 13.54 25.53
CA VAL A 135 0.80 14.26 24.83
C VAL A 135 -0.28 13.24 24.44
N PRO A 136 -1.58 13.45 24.69
CA PRO A 136 -2.60 12.46 24.34
C PRO A 136 -2.78 12.36 22.81
N GLN A 137 -2.87 11.15 22.28
CA GLN A 137 -3.19 10.93 20.86
C GLN A 137 -4.68 11.13 20.54
N ILE A 138 -4.96 11.62 19.33
CA ILE A 138 -6.30 11.64 18.75
C ILE A 138 -6.45 10.38 17.88
N PRO A 139 -7.37 9.45 18.19
CA PRO A 139 -7.47 8.19 17.47
C PRO A 139 -8.13 8.40 16.09
N LEU A 140 -7.31 8.56 15.05
CA LEU A 140 -7.75 8.73 13.65
C LEU A 140 -7.81 7.40 12.87
N GLY A 141 -7.61 6.26 13.52
CA GLY A 141 -7.44 4.96 12.86
C GLY A 141 -6.10 4.85 12.10
N GLY A 142 -5.50 3.66 12.11
CA GLY A 142 -4.18 3.40 11.51
C GLY A 142 -3.22 2.62 12.41
N TRP A 143 -2.05 2.29 11.87
CA TRP A 143 -0.99 1.59 12.61
C TRP A 143 -0.48 2.43 13.80
N GLY A 144 -0.53 1.86 15.01
CA GLY A 144 -0.09 2.52 16.25
C GLY A 144 -1.19 3.23 17.06
N ILE A 145 -2.47 3.03 16.72
CA ILE A 145 -3.61 3.62 17.45
C ILE A 145 -4.31 2.56 18.29
N ASP A 146 -4.53 2.88 19.57
CA ASP A 146 -5.02 1.94 20.60
C ASP A 146 -6.50 1.53 20.44
N LYS A 147 -7.25 2.22 19.58
CA LYS A 147 -8.69 1.98 19.37
C LYS A 147 -9.02 1.90 17.90
N ILE A 148 -9.00 0.68 17.38
CA ILE A 148 -9.66 0.34 16.12
C ILE A 148 -11.13 0.07 16.45
N THR A 149 -12.04 0.84 15.87
CA THR A 149 -13.48 0.58 16.04
C THR A 149 -13.85 -0.60 15.14
N SER A 150 -14.05 -1.76 15.74
CA SER A 150 -14.56 -2.93 15.03
C SER A 150 -16.07 -3.08 15.28
N ILE A 151 -16.84 -3.17 14.19
CA ILE A 151 -18.26 -3.46 14.25
C ILE A 151 -18.41 -4.94 13.87
N SER A 152 -18.82 -5.78 14.82
CA SER A 152 -19.12 -7.18 14.52
C SER A 152 -20.60 -7.31 14.14
N PHE A 153 -20.87 -7.79 12.94
CA PHE A 153 -22.23 -7.96 12.44
C PHE A 153 -22.94 -9.18 13.04
N ALA A 154 -22.21 -10.27 13.26
CA ALA A 154 -22.75 -11.51 13.81
C ALA A 154 -21.64 -12.40 14.40
N GLN A 155 -22.02 -13.29 15.31
CA GLN A 155 -21.10 -14.29 15.86
C GLN A 155 -20.55 -15.18 14.73
N GLY A 156 -19.22 -15.29 14.67
CA GLY A 156 -18.48 -16.02 13.63
C GLY A 156 -18.12 -15.22 12.39
N PHE A 157 -18.53 -13.95 12.28
CA PHE A 157 -18.11 -13.06 11.18
C PHE A 157 -16.90 -12.22 11.58
N PRO A 158 -15.96 -11.93 10.66
CA PRO A 158 -14.89 -10.98 10.93
C PRO A 158 -15.46 -9.59 11.25
N GLY A 159 -14.74 -8.83 12.07
CA GLY A 159 -15.14 -7.46 12.42
C GLY A 159 -14.93 -6.49 11.26
N PHE A 160 -15.88 -5.61 11.03
CA PHE A 160 -15.76 -4.48 10.11
C PHE A 160 -14.95 -3.37 10.76
N LEU A 161 -13.74 -3.12 10.26
CA LEU A 161 -12.83 -2.14 10.85
C LEU A 161 -13.12 -0.76 10.28
N VAL A 162 -13.60 0.16 11.12
CA VAL A 162 -13.88 1.54 10.74
C VAL A 162 -12.73 2.44 11.21
N ASN A 163 -11.99 2.98 10.25
CA ASN A 163 -10.88 3.90 10.49
C ASN A 163 -11.08 5.18 9.67
N VAL A 164 -11.03 6.34 10.34
CA VAL A 164 -11.21 7.65 9.68
C VAL A 164 -9.85 8.24 9.37
N TYR A 165 -9.19 7.72 8.34
CA TYR A 165 -7.84 8.12 7.98
C TYR A 165 -7.82 9.29 6.98
N PRO A 166 -7.42 10.51 7.40
CA PRO A 166 -7.61 11.71 6.57
C PRO A 166 -6.90 11.71 5.20
N PRO A 167 -5.67 11.16 5.06
CA PRO A 167 -5.04 11.04 3.74
C PRO A 167 -5.86 10.20 2.76
N ILE A 168 -6.43 9.07 3.20
CA ILE A 168 -7.30 8.24 2.35
C ILE A 168 -8.53 9.03 1.94
N ILE A 169 -9.16 9.78 2.86
CA ILE A 169 -10.33 10.62 2.53
C ILE A 169 -9.98 11.65 1.44
N GLY A 170 -8.79 12.26 1.53
CA GLY A 170 -8.30 13.21 0.52
C GLY A 170 -8.08 12.58 -0.85
N PHE A 171 -7.50 11.38 -0.91
CA PHE A 171 -7.33 10.65 -2.17
C PHE A 171 -8.67 10.18 -2.74
N SER A 172 -9.54 9.63 -1.89
CA SER A 172 -10.88 9.16 -2.28
C SER A 172 -11.75 10.27 -2.85
N TYR A 173 -11.55 11.54 -2.44
CA TYR A 173 -12.26 12.68 -3.02
C TYR A 173 -11.98 12.85 -4.52
N LEU A 174 -10.79 12.48 -5.00
CA LEU A 174 -10.42 12.56 -6.41
C LEU A 174 -10.96 11.38 -7.22
N MET A 175 -11.49 10.34 -6.58
CA MET A 175 -11.92 9.12 -7.25
C MET A 175 -13.37 9.21 -7.72
N SER A 176 -13.73 8.50 -8.79
CA SER A 176 -15.12 8.47 -9.28
C SER A 176 -16.03 7.69 -8.32
N LEU A 177 -17.29 8.10 -8.23
CA LEU A 177 -18.30 7.48 -7.35
C LEU A 177 -18.43 5.97 -7.56
N ASP A 178 -18.30 5.49 -8.80
CA ASP A 178 -18.38 4.06 -9.13
C ASP A 178 -17.24 3.26 -8.48
N ILE A 179 -16.03 3.84 -8.43
CA ILE A 179 -14.88 3.21 -7.78
C ILE A 179 -15.05 3.24 -6.26
N LEU A 180 -15.48 4.37 -5.68
CA LEU A 180 -15.76 4.44 -4.24
C LEU A 180 -16.82 3.43 -3.83
N PHE A 181 -17.90 3.31 -4.62
CA PHE A 181 -18.95 2.33 -4.38
C PHE A 181 -18.39 0.91 -4.40
N SER A 182 -17.58 0.59 -5.40
CA SER A 182 -16.96 -0.73 -5.55
C SER A 182 -16.13 -1.11 -4.32
N PHE A 183 -15.32 -0.21 -3.76
CA PHE A 183 -14.48 -0.54 -2.60
C PHE A 183 -15.26 -1.04 -1.39
N TRP A 184 -16.25 -0.28 -0.91
CA TRP A 184 -16.97 -0.70 0.29
C TRP A 184 -17.94 -1.86 -0.02
N PHE A 185 -18.54 -1.87 -1.21
CA PHE A 185 -19.48 -2.93 -1.61
C PHE A 185 -18.78 -4.29 -1.70
N PHE A 186 -17.65 -4.38 -2.42
CA PHE A 186 -16.90 -5.63 -2.52
C PHE A 186 -16.22 -6.02 -1.21
N HIS A 187 -15.83 -5.06 -0.37
CA HIS A 187 -15.34 -5.35 0.97
C HIS A 187 -16.44 -5.97 1.86
N VAL A 188 -17.67 -5.45 1.83
CA VAL A 188 -18.81 -6.06 2.53
C VAL A 188 -19.13 -7.45 1.97
N LEU A 189 -19.06 -7.63 0.65
CA LEU A 189 -19.25 -8.94 0.04
C LEU A 189 -18.18 -9.95 0.50
N ALA A 190 -16.92 -9.53 0.56
CA ALA A 190 -15.82 -10.35 1.07
C ALA A 190 -16.02 -10.72 2.54
N LEU A 191 -16.48 -9.79 3.37
CA LEU A 191 -16.84 -10.07 4.77
C LEU A 191 -17.97 -11.09 4.91
N ILE A 192 -18.99 -11.02 4.04
CA ILE A 192 -20.07 -12.01 4.01
C ILE A 192 -19.52 -13.39 3.65
N GLN A 193 -18.67 -13.47 2.63
CA GLN A 193 -18.01 -14.71 2.23
C GLN A 193 -17.13 -15.28 3.35
N ALA A 194 -16.34 -14.43 4.01
CA ALA A 194 -15.50 -14.80 5.15
C ALA A 194 -16.32 -15.39 6.30
N GLY A 195 -17.43 -14.73 6.66
CA GLY A 195 -18.32 -15.23 7.70
C GLY A 195 -19.02 -16.55 7.33
N LEU A 196 -19.35 -16.74 6.05
CA LEU A 196 -19.88 -18.02 5.56
C LEU A 196 -18.84 -19.14 5.67
N TYR A 197 -17.59 -18.88 5.28
CA TYR A 197 -16.48 -19.83 5.42
C TYR A 197 -16.25 -20.22 6.88
N ALA A 198 -16.21 -19.23 7.77
CA ALA A 198 -16.09 -19.46 9.21
C ALA A 198 -17.23 -20.33 9.77
N ARG A 199 -18.47 -20.15 9.31
CA ARG A 199 -19.62 -20.97 9.73
C ARG A 199 -19.62 -22.38 9.18
N LEU A 200 -19.13 -22.56 7.96
CA LEU A 200 -19.01 -23.88 7.33
C LEU A 200 -17.77 -24.65 7.81
N GLY A 201 -16.88 -24.00 8.57
CA GLY A 201 -15.59 -24.58 8.97
C GLY A 201 -14.62 -24.76 7.80
N TYR A 202 -14.80 -24.00 6.72
CA TYR A 202 -13.95 -24.05 5.55
C TYR A 202 -12.80 -23.05 5.69
N SER A 203 -11.56 -23.54 5.69
CA SER A 203 -10.35 -22.72 5.68
C SER A 203 -9.27 -23.45 4.88
N LEU A 204 -8.58 -22.73 3.99
CA LEU A 204 -7.45 -23.26 3.21
C LEU A 204 -6.09 -22.97 3.84
N GLY A 205 -6.04 -22.21 4.94
CA GLY A 205 -4.80 -21.85 5.61
C GLY A 205 -4.90 -20.53 6.36
N ALA A 206 -3.80 -20.14 7.01
CA ALA A 206 -3.73 -18.89 7.75
C ALA A 206 -3.89 -17.67 6.82
N SER A 207 -4.53 -16.63 7.34
CA SER A 207 -4.63 -15.33 6.69
C SER A 207 -3.27 -14.61 6.67
N GLU A 208 -3.06 -13.80 5.64
CA GLU A 208 -1.95 -12.86 5.52
C GLU A 208 -2.46 -11.47 5.16
N ASN A 209 -1.91 -10.43 5.79
CA ASN A 209 -2.42 -9.07 5.68
C ASN A 209 -2.33 -8.45 4.26
N TYR A 210 -1.53 -9.03 3.36
CA TYR A 210 -1.26 -8.45 2.05
C TYR A 210 -2.13 -9.03 0.93
N SER A 211 -2.52 -10.30 1.03
CA SER A 211 -3.22 -11.02 -0.05
C SER A 211 -4.41 -11.83 0.45
N SER A 212 -4.55 -12.07 1.76
CA SER A 212 -5.66 -12.84 2.31
C SER A 212 -6.11 -12.32 3.67
N GLU A 213 -6.74 -11.14 3.68
CA GLU A 213 -7.15 -10.40 4.90
C GLU A 213 -7.96 -11.22 5.92
N TYR A 214 -8.65 -12.29 5.49
CA TYR A 214 -9.50 -13.13 6.36
C TYR A 214 -9.19 -14.63 6.30
N ASP A 215 -8.91 -15.19 5.12
CA ASP A 215 -8.56 -16.60 4.93
C ASP A 215 -7.80 -16.78 3.61
N ALA A 216 -6.84 -17.71 3.56
CA ALA A 216 -6.04 -17.99 2.37
C ALA A 216 -6.89 -18.24 1.10
N SER A 217 -8.10 -18.78 1.24
CA SER A 217 -9.06 -18.98 0.14
C SER A 217 -9.38 -17.70 -0.64
N MET A 218 -9.52 -16.56 0.04
CA MET A 218 -9.77 -15.28 -0.62
C MET A 218 -8.55 -14.79 -1.41
N GLY A 219 -7.34 -15.10 -0.94
CA GLY A 219 -6.11 -14.80 -1.68
C GLY A 219 -5.98 -15.62 -2.96
N TRP A 220 -6.33 -16.92 -2.92
CA TRP A 220 -6.37 -17.75 -4.12
C TRP A 220 -7.46 -17.32 -5.09
N GLN A 221 -8.62 -16.89 -4.58
CA GLN A 221 -9.71 -16.35 -5.41
C GLN A 221 -9.30 -15.04 -6.10
N SER A 222 -8.67 -14.11 -5.38
CA SER A 222 -8.22 -12.84 -5.94
C SER A 222 -7.14 -13.04 -7.00
N MET A 223 -6.20 -13.98 -6.77
CA MET A 223 -5.22 -14.40 -7.77
C MET A 223 -5.88 -15.00 -9.02
N GLY A 224 -6.85 -15.89 -8.84
CA GLY A 224 -7.61 -16.46 -9.95
C GLY A 224 -8.38 -15.40 -10.76
N ALA A 225 -9.02 -14.45 -10.07
CA ALA A 225 -9.70 -13.33 -10.70
C ALA A 225 -8.71 -12.43 -11.46
N PHE A 226 -7.54 -12.15 -10.90
CA PHE A 226 -6.48 -11.39 -11.57
C PHE A 226 -6.02 -12.06 -12.86
N VAL A 227 -5.71 -13.37 -12.82
CA VAL A 227 -5.32 -14.13 -14.01
C VAL A 227 -6.43 -14.12 -15.06
N ALA A 228 -7.69 -14.33 -14.66
CA ALA A 228 -8.83 -14.29 -15.56
C ALA A 228 -8.98 -12.91 -16.22
N MET A 229 -8.83 -11.83 -15.47
CA MET A 229 -8.87 -10.44 -15.98
C MET A 229 -7.74 -10.16 -16.97
N VAL A 230 -6.52 -10.63 -16.71
CA VAL A 230 -5.39 -10.48 -17.63
C VAL A 230 -5.66 -11.22 -18.95
N LEU A 231 -6.09 -12.48 -18.89
CA LEU A 231 -6.40 -13.28 -20.07
C LEU A 231 -7.55 -12.68 -20.88
N TRP A 232 -8.59 -12.21 -20.19
CA TRP A 232 -9.71 -11.51 -20.82
C TRP A 232 -9.27 -10.21 -21.50
N GLY A 233 -8.46 -9.39 -20.82
CA GLY A 233 -7.92 -8.16 -21.38
C GLY A 233 -7.09 -8.40 -22.64
N LEU A 234 -6.24 -9.45 -22.64
CA LEU A 234 -5.48 -9.85 -23.84
C LEU A 234 -6.38 -10.35 -24.97
N TRP A 235 -7.48 -11.04 -24.66
CA TRP A 235 -8.45 -11.50 -25.65
C TRP A 235 -9.23 -10.35 -26.30
N VAL A 236 -9.66 -9.36 -25.52
CA VAL A 236 -10.36 -8.17 -26.02
C VAL A 236 -9.42 -7.23 -26.80
N ALA A 237 -8.12 -7.22 -26.46
CA ALA A 237 -7.13 -6.41 -27.17
C ALA A 237 -6.70 -6.98 -28.53
N ARG A 238 -7.09 -8.23 -28.86
CA ARG A 238 -6.88 -8.83 -30.18
C ARG A 238 -7.89 -8.29 -31.20
#